data_AF-A0A5A8DM40-F1
#
_entry.id   AF-A0A5A8DM40-F1
#
_cell.length_a   1.000
_cell.length_b   1.000
_cell.length_c   1.000
_cell.angle_alpha   90.00
_cell.angle_beta   90.00
_cell.angle_gamma   90.00
#
_symmetry.space_group_name_H-M   'P 1'
#
loop_
_entity.id
_entity.type
_entity.pdbx_description
1 polymer ?
#
loop_
_entity_poly.entity_id
_entity_poly.type
_entity_poly.pdbx_seq_one_letter_code
_entity_poly.pdbx_strand_id
1 'polypeptide(L)'
;MAAWKRKMMHVFSTEEAEFLAEDVHVTIIREWTTRSCGAFLDHKADIVCPPWLTVEALRAAYARETSPQNASTLTMLPVFYLEIASLLFKHAADNIADAEQARQLVKDLEEVRAEKLRRGRSQVIDSARTGRITTVLNLNNGQ
;
A
#
# COMPACT_ATOMS: atom_id res chain seq x y z
N MET A 1 -30.35 9.99 6.48
CA MET A 1 -28.98 10.53 6.64
C MET A 1 -28.05 9.37 6.92
N ALA A 2 -27.09 9.10 6.03
CA ALA A 2 -26.32 7.86 6.01
C ALA A 2 -25.51 7.64 7.30
N ALA A 3 -25.57 6.41 7.82
CA ALA A 3 -24.96 5.98 9.07
C ALA A 3 -23.42 6.15 9.11
N TRP A 4 -22.77 6.38 7.96
CA TRP A 4 -21.31 6.56 7.92
C TRP A 4 -20.84 7.77 8.73
N LYS A 5 -21.63 8.84 8.85
CA LYS A 5 -21.17 10.09 9.47
C LYS A 5 -20.85 9.97 10.97
N ARG A 6 -21.29 8.89 11.63
CA ARG A 6 -20.97 8.63 13.05
C ARG A 6 -19.68 7.83 13.26
N LYS A 7 -19.10 7.25 12.21
CA LYS A 7 -17.89 6.42 12.28
C LYS A 7 -16.62 7.20 11.94
N MET A 8 -16.53 8.45 12.38
CA MET A 8 -15.39 9.34 12.09
C MET A 8 -14.40 9.42 13.27
N MET A 9 -14.58 8.59 14.31
CA MET A 9 -13.79 8.59 15.55
C MET A 9 -13.12 7.25 15.89
N HIS A 10 -13.35 6.18 15.13
CA HIS A 10 -12.69 4.91 15.36
C HIS A 10 -11.61 4.70 14.31
N VAL A 11 -10.38 4.45 14.77
CA VAL A 11 -9.32 3.81 13.98
C VAL A 11 -9.97 2.58 13.32
N PHE A 12 -9.96 2.51 12.00
CA PHE A 12 -10.44 1.32 11.28
C PHE A 12 -9.73 0.10 11.85
N SER A 13 -10.46 -0.99 12.11
CA SER A 13 -9.81 -2.25 12.39
C SER A 13 -9.05 -2.71 11.14
N THR A 14 -8.02 -3.53 11.29
CA THR A 14 -7.30 -4.14 10.18
C THR A 14 -8.26 -4.84 9.21
N GLU A 15 -9.28 -5.52 9.76
CA GLU A 15 -10.32 -6.22 9.00
C GLU A 15 -11.18 -5.27 8.16
N GLU A 16 -11.47 -4.06 8.65
CA GLU A 16 -12.24 -3.06 7.90
C GLU A 16 -11.40 -2.41 6.78
N ALA A 17 -10.09 -2.26 7.00
CA ALA A 17 -9.17 -1.80 5.96
C ALA A 17 -8.97 -2.88 4.87
N GLU A 18 -8.84 -4.15 5.28
CA GLU A 18 -8.77 -5.30 4.38
C GLU A 18 -10.03 -5.40 3.51
N PHE A 19 -11.23 -5.30 4.09
CA PHE A 19 -12.49 -5.33 3.34
C PHE A 19 -12.59 -4.22 2.29
N LEU A 20 -12.12 -3.00 2.59
CA LEU A 20 -12.10 -1.90 1.61
C LEU A 20 -11.09 -2.11 0.49
N ALA A 21 -10.04 -2.91 0.72
CA ALA A 21 -9.05 -3.27 -0.29
C ALA A 21 -9.49 -4.44 -1.19
N GLU A 22 -10.45 -5.28 -0.74
CA GLU A 22 -10.99 -6.38 -1.53
C GLU A 22 -11.71 -5.91 -2.81
N ASP A 23 -12.22 -4.68 -2.83
CA ASP A 23 -12.84 -4.05 -4.01
C ASP A 23 -11.80 -3.53 -5.03
N VAL A 24 -10.49 -3.62 -4.75
CA VAL A 24 -9.44 -3.27 -5.71
C VAL A 24 -9.27 -4.42 -6.71
N HIS A 25 -9.67 -4.18 -7.96
CA HIS A 25 -9.48 -5.14 -9.05
C HIS A 25 -7.98 -5.39 -9.33
N VAL A 26 -7.44 -6.49 -8.78
CA VAL A 26 -6.22 -7.09 -9.30
C VAL A 26 -6.58 -7.81 -10.61
N THR A 27 -5.82 -7.54 -11.68
CA THR A 27 -6.05 -8.22 -12.96
C THR A 27 -5.59 -9.67 -12.83
N ILE A 28 -6.56 -10.57 -12.63
CA ILE A 28 -6.34 -12.02 -12.72
C ILE A 28 -6.35 -12.36 -14.22
N ILE A 29 -5.25 -12.87 -14.78
CA ILE A 29 -5.29 -13.42 -16.14
C ILE A 29 -6.20 -14.64 -16.10
N ARG A 30 -7.40 -14.48 -16.64
CA ARG A 30 -8.26 -15.60 -16.99
C ARG A 30 -8.11 -15.84 -18.49
N GLU A 31 -7.09 -16.59 -18.89
CA GLU A 31 -7.16 -17.31 -20.17
C GLU A 31 -8.04 -18.55 -19.97
N TRP A 32 -9.35 -18.34 -19.80
CA TRP A 32 -10.32 -19.44 -19.91
C TRP A 32 -10.69 -19.57 -21.38
N THR A 33 -9.83 -20.21 -22.19
CA THR A 33 -10.32 -20.79 -23.43
C THR A 33 -11.25 -21.93 -23.05
N THR A 34 -12.56 -21.70 -23.21
CA THR A 34 -13.63 -22.68 -23.02
C THR A 34 -13.51 -23.83 -24.04
N ARG A 35 -12.49 -24.68 -23.94
CA ARG A 35 -12.33 -25.91 -24.73
C ARG A 35 -11.47 -26.96 -24.01
N SER A 36 -11.88 -27.39 -22.82
CA SER A 36 -11.90 -28.83 -22.45
C SER A 36 -12.29 -28.97 -20.98
N CYS A 37 -13.53 -29.34 -20.74
CA CYS A 37 -13.88 -30.05 -19.51
C CYS A 37 -13.11 -31.38 -19.51
N GLY A 38 -12.38 -31.69 -18.43
CA GLY A 38 -11.92 -33.06 -18.20
C GLY A 38 -10.45 -33.26 -17.79
N ALA A 39 -9.82 -32.33 -17.07
CA ALA A 39 -8.70 -32.62 -16.16
C ALA A 39 -8.32 -31.32 -15.43
N PHE A 40 -7.77 -31.44 -14.22
CA PHE A 40 -7.08 -30.35 -13.51
C PHE A 40 -7.95 -29.34 -12.74
N LEU A 41 -8.71 -29.83 -11.75
CA LEU A 41 -9.03 -29.01 -10.58
C LEU A 41 -7.83 -29.02 -9.63
N ASP A 42 -6.73 -28.37 -10.01
CA ASP A 42 -5.66 -27.98 -9.08
C ASP A 42 -5.38 -26.50 -9.34
N HIS A 43 -6.38 -25.69 -9.01
CA HIS A 43 -6.53 -24.31 -9.50
C HIS A 43 -5.57 -23.34 -8.83
N LYS A 44 -4.32 -23.27 -9.32
CA LYS A 44 -3.55 -22.04 -9.25
C LYS A 44 -3.98 -21.15 -10.41
N ALA A 45 -4.74 -20.09 -10.11
CA ALA A 45 -4.91 -19.01 -11.07
C ALA A 45 -3.59 -18.23 -11.11
N ASP A 46 -2.96 -18.12 -12.28
CA ASP A 46 -1.78 -17.26 -12.45
C ASP A 46 -2.19 -15.79 -12.30
N ILE A 47 -1.83 -15.21 -11.16
CA ILE A 47 -2.07 -13.79 -10.90
C ILE A 47 -0.92 -13.00 -11.49
N VAL A 48 -1.24 -11.92 -12.21
CA VAL A 48 -0.19 -11.00 -12.69
C VAL A 48 0.26 -10.13 -11.54
N CYS A 49 1.54 -10.20 -11.20
CA CYS A 49 2.15 -9.28 -10.26
C CYS A 49 1.98 -7.84 -10.77
N PRO A 50 1.42 -6.91 -9.96
CA PRO A 50 1.32 -5.51 -10.34
C PRO A 50 2.70 -4.92 -10.65
N PRO A 51 2.83 -4.07 -11.67
CA PRO A 51 4.14 -3.56 -12.11
C PRO A 51 4.87 -2.74 -11.03
N TRP A 52 4.14 -2.22 -10.05
CA TRP A 52 4.70 -1.48 -8.91
C TRP A 52 5.24 -2.39 -7.80
N LEU A 53 4.82 -3.66 -7.73
CA LEU A 53 5.23 -4.66 -6.72
C LEU A 53 6.41 -5.51 -7.23
N THR A 54 7.30 -4.89 -7.99
CA THR A 54 8.58 -5.48 -8.41
C THR A 54 9.70 -4.95 -7.53
N VAL A 55 10.77 -5.72 -7.36
CA VAL A 55 11.93 -5.30 -6.58
C VAL A 55 12.47 -3.96 -7.09
N GLU A 56 12.56 -3.80 -8.41
CA GLU A 56 13.07 -2.60 -9.06
C GLU A 56 12.17 -1.39 -8.78
N ALA A 57 10.86 -1.55 -8.94
CA ALA A 57 9.90 -0.47 -8.69
C ALA A 57 9.85 -0.08 -7.21
N LEU A 58 9.92 -1.05 -6.30
CA LEU A 58 9.93 -0.83 -4.86
C LEU A 58 11.23 -0.14 -4.40
N ARG A 59 12.39 -0.53 -4.92
CA ARG A 59 13.65 0.18 -4.67
C ARG A 59 13.60 1.63 -5.17
N ALA A 60 13.03 1.85 -6.36
CA ALA A 60 12.85 3.20 -6.88
C ALA A 60 11.87 4.01 -6.01
N ALA A 61 10.79 3.40 -5.53
CA ALA A 61 9.85 4.04 -4.61
C ALA A 61 10.51 4.41 -3.27
N TYR A 62 11.28 3.49 -2.69
CA TYR A 62 12.06 3.73 -1.47
C TYR A 62 13.07 4.86 -1.63
N ALA A 63 13.79 4.89 -2.75
CA ALA A 63 14.74 5.97 -3.05
C ALA A 63 14.04 7.33 -3.18
N ARG A 64 12.87 7.39 -3.82
CA ARG A 64 12.06 8.62 -3.87
C ARG A 64 11.58 9.02 -2.48
N GLU A 65 11.13 8.07 -1.67
CA GLU A 65 10.63 8.34 -0.32
C GLU A 65 11.73 8.85 0.62
N THR A 66 12.95 8.32 0.52
CA THR A 66 14.09 8.71 1.39
C THR A 66 14.90 9.90 0.87
N SER A 67 14.63 10.33 -0.37
CA SER A 67 15.28 11.51 -0.97
C SER A 67 15.11 12.76 -0.08
N PRO A 68 16.18 13.57 0.11
CA PRO A 68 16.11 14.81 0.90
C PRO A 68 15.04 15.80 0.40
N GLN A 69 14.77 15.80 -0.90
CA GLN A 69 13.73 16.64 -1.52
C GLN A 69 12.32 16.27 -1.04
N ASN A 70 12.12 15.02 -0.59
CA ASN A 70 10.85 14.51 -0.08
C ASN A 70 10.86 14.33 1.45
N ALA A 71 11.80 14.95 2.18
CA ALA A 71 11.90 14.76 3.63
C ALA A 71 10.63 15.19 4.41
N SER A 72 9.86 16.14 3.87
CA SER A 72 8.62 16.67 4.45
C SER A 72 7.36 16.34 3.64
N THR A 73 7.46 15.41 2.69
CA THR A 73 6.35 14.99 1.82
C THR A 73 6.28 13.48 1.76
N LEU A 74 5.08 12.94 1.52
CA LEU A 74 4.91 11.54 1.15
C LEU A 74 4.89 11.45 -0.36
N THR A 75 5.64 10.50 -0.92
CA THR A 75 5.65 10.30 -2.38
C THR A 75 4.39 9.57 -2.84
N MET A 76 4.06 9.66 -4.13
CA MET A 76 2.92 8.90 -4.65
C MET A 76 3.21 7.39 -4.63
N LEU A 77 2.29 6.63 -4.06
CA LEU A 77 2.17 5.18 -4.20
C LEU A 77 0.74 4.84 -4.60
N PRO A 78 0.50 3.64 -5.17
CA PRO A 78 -0.84 3.14 -5.38
C PRO A 78 -1.66 3.18 -4.08
N VAL A 79 -2.96 3.45 -4.21
CA VAL A 79 -3.89 3.30 -3.09
C VAL A 79 -3.91 1.85 -2.62
N PHE A 80 -4.04 1.66 -1.31
CA PHE A 80 -4.07 0.33 -0.67
C PHE A 80 -2.86 -0.57 -0.98
N TYR A 81 -1.68 0.02 -1.23
CA TYR A 81 -0.48 -0.74 -1.58
C TYR A 81 -0.08 -1.78 -0.51
N LEU A 82 -0.37 -1.53 0.77
CA LEU A 82 -0.06 -2.48 1.85
C LEU A 82 -0.99 -3.68 1.83
N GLU A 83 -2.29 -3.43 1.68
CA GLU A 83 -3.33 -4.46 1.64
C GLU A 83 -3.16 -5.34 0.41
N ILE A 84 -2.93 -4.73 -0.77
CA ILE A 84 -2.66 -5.46 -2.02
C ILE A 84 -1.38 -6.29 -1.89
N ALA A 85 -0.30 -5.70 -1.36
CA ALA A 85 0.95 -6.43 -1.15
C ALA A 85 0.75 -7.61 -0.20
N SER A 86 0.10 -7.41 0.95
CA SER A 86 -0.21 -8.45 1.93
C SER A 86 -1.00 -9.61 1.32
N LEU A 87 -2.06 -9.29 0.57
CA LEU A 87 -2.90 -10.29 -0.11
C LEU A 87 -2.09 -11.13 -1.11
N LEU A 88 -1.31 -10.48 -1.97
CA LEU A 88 -0.50 -11.15 -2.99
C LEU A 88 0.62 -11.97 -2.37
N PHE A 89 1.29 -11.45 -1.35
CA PHE A 89 2.31 -12.16 -0.61
C PHE A 89 1.78 -13.39 0.14
N LYS A 90 0.51 -13.39 0.54
CA LYS A 90 -0.13 -14.52 1.22
C LYS A 90 -0.62 -15.60 0.24
N HIS A 91 -1.17 -15.20 -0.91
CA HIS A 91 -1.91 -16.11 -1.80
C HIS A 91 -1.27 -16.34 -3.18
N ALA A 92 -0.35 -15.47 -3.60
CA ALA A 92 0.21 -15.44 -4.96
C ALA A 92 1.72 -15.13 -4.96
N ALA A 93 2.44 -15.55 -3.92
CA ALA A 93 3.87 -15.25 -3.76
C ALA A 93 4.73 -15.87 -4.87
N ASP A 94 4.30 -17.00 -5.43
CA ASP A 94 4.92 -17.68 -6.55
C ASP A 94 4.82 -16.89 -7.87
N ASN A 95 3.88 -15.94 -7.98
CA ASN A 95 3.79 -15.04 -9.12
C ASN A 95 4.67 -13.78 -8.98
N ILE A 96 5.39 -13.60 -7.88
CA ILE A 96 6.25 -12.44 -7.62
C ILE A 96 7.72 -12.85 -7.70
N ALA A 97 8.46 -12.22 -8.61
CA ALA A 97 9.90 -12.39 -8.69
C ALA A 97 10.57 -11.87 -7.41
N ASP A 98 11.35 -12.72 -6.74
CA ASP A 98 12.00 -12.44 -5.46
C ASP A 98 11.03 -11.88 -4.40
N ALA A 99 9.96 -12.64 -4.14
CA ALA A 99 8.88 -12.26 -3.23
C ALA A 99 9.35 -11.93 -1.80
N GLU A 100 10.45 -12.52 -1.34
CA GLU A 100 11.01 -12.23 -0.01
C GLU A 100 11.68 -10.85 0.02
N GLN A 101 12.48 -10.53 -0.99
CA GLN A 101 13.06 -9.19 -1.11
C GLN A 101 11.98 -8.13 -1.32
N ALA A 102 10.98 -8.40 -2.15
CA ALA A 102 9.84 -7.50 -2.33
C ALA A 102 9.10 -7.27 -1.00
N ARG A 103 8.88 -8.31 -0.19
CA ARG A 103 8.29 -8.19 1.17
C ARG A 103 9.10 -7.28 2.06
N GLN A 104 10.42 -7.45 2.10
CA GLN A 104 11.29 -6.62 2.92
C GLN A 104 11.22 -5.14 2.48
N LEU A 105 11.28 -4.87 1.17
CA LEU A 105 11.20 -3.51 0.64
C LEU A 105 9.85 -2.82 0.96
N VAL A 106 8.74 -3.56 0.93
CA VAL A 106 7.43 -3.02 1.32
C VAL A 106 7.42 -2.64 2.80
N LYS A 107 8.00 -3.48 3.68
CA LYS A 107 8.13 -3.17 5.12
C LYS A 107 9.02 -1.95 5.36
N ASP A 108 10.16 -1.87 4.69
CA ASP A 108 11.08 -0.74 4.82
C ASP A 108 10.38 0.57 4.38
N LEU A 109 9.57 0.51 3.33
CA LEU A 109 8.80 1.65 2.84
C LEU A 109 7.68 2.07 3.82
N GLU A 110 7.00 1.10 4.44
CA GLU A 110 6.03 1.33 5.51
C GLU A 110 6.69 2.03 6.70
N GLU A 111 7.85 1.53 7.15
CA GLU A 111 8.58 2.08 8.29
C GLU A 111 9.03 3.52 8.04
N VAL A 112 9.59 3.81 6.87
CA VAL A 112 9.99 5.18 6.49
C VAL A 112 8.78 6.12 6.51
N ARG A 113 7.62 5.67 6.00
CA ARG A 113 6.39 6.47 6.00
C ARG A 113 5.83 6.69 7.39
N ALA A 114 5.82 5.66 8.23
CA ALA A 114 5.39 5.75 9.61
C ALA A 114 6.26 6.73 10.41
N GLU A 115 7.58 6.68 10.21
CA GLU A 115 8.54 7.58 10.84
C GLU A 115 8.33 9.03 10.39
N LYS A 116 8.13 9.27 9.09
CA LYS A 116 7.78 10.60 8.58
C LYS A 116 6.51 11.12 9.25
N LEU A 117 5.44 10.34 9.26
CA LEU A 117 4.17 10.70 9.89
C LEU A 117 4.33 11.02 11.38
N ARG A 118 5.12 10.22 12.11
CA ARG A 118 5.44 10.46 13.52
C ARG A 118 6.15 11.80 13.72
N ARG A 119 7.15 12.11 12.88
CA ARG A 119 7.87 13.39 12.90
C ARG A 119 6.94 14.56 12.60
N GLY A 120 6.12 14.47 11.56
CA GLY A 120 5.15 15.53 11.23
C GLY A 120 4.14 15.76 12.35
N ARG A 121 3.65 14.69 12.98
CA ARG A 121 2.77 14.79 14.15
C ARG A 121 3.45 15.53 15.31
N SER A 122 4.69 15.16 15.64
CA SER A 122 5.47 15.85 16.68
C SER A 122 5.66 17.34 16.35
N GLN A 123 5.98 17.67 15.10
CA GLN A 123 6.11 19.06 14.67
C GLN A 123 4.81 19.85 14.87
N VAL A 124 3.65 19.29 14.52
CA VAL A 124 2.35 19.94 14.72
C VAL A 124 2.07 20.20 16.21
N ILE A 125 2.37 19.23 17.08
CA ILE A 125 2.20 19.37 18.54
C ILE A 125 3.09 20.48 19.10
N ASP A 126 4.37 20.49 18.72
CA ASP A 126 5.33 21.50 19.18
C ASP A 126 4.96 22.90 18.68
N SER A 127 4.44 22.99 17.46
CA SER A 127 3.95 24.24 16.86
C SER A 127 2.80 24.83 17.63
N ALA A 128 1.81 23.99 17.98
CA ALA A 128 0.67 24.38 18.80
C ALA A 128 1.11 24.88 20.19
N ARG A 129 2.12 24.24 20.79
CA ARG A 129 2.68 24.65 22.09
C ARG A 129 3.44 25.99 22.03
N THR A 130 4.16 26.23 20.94
CA THR A 130 5.07 27.38 20.82
C THR A 130 4.43 28.58 20.10
N GLY A 131 3.19 28.44 19.59
CA GLY A 131 2.51 29.47 18.81
C GLY A 131 3.16 29.77 17.46
N ARG A 132 3.99 28.85 16.94
CA ARG A 132 4.70 29.00 15.66
C ARG A 132 3.93 28.31 14.54
N ILE A 133 3.90 28.89 13.35
CA ILE A 133 3.39 28.23 12.14
C ILE A 133 4.46 27.25 11.66
N THR A 134 4.10 25.98 11.44
CA THR A 134 4.97 25.01 10.74
C THR A 134 4.41 24.57 9.40
N THR A 135 5.33 24.21 8.51
CA THR A 135 5.01 23.47 7.29
C THR A 135 4.59 22.06 7.68
N VAL A 136 3.31 21.76 7.52
CA VAL A 136 2.76 20.41 7.70
C VAL A 136 3.32 19.45 6.64
N LEU A 137 3.40 18.16 6.95
CA LEU A 137 3.70 17.13 5.95
C LEU A 137 2.68 17.23 4.82
N ASN A 138 3.17 17.36 3.58
CA ASN A 138 2.29 17.29 2.43
C ASN A 138 1.94 15.81 2.16
N LEU A 139 0.68 15.48 2.41
CA LEU A 139 0.07 14.17 2.16
C LEU A 139 -0.42 14.12 0.71
N ASN A 140 0.48 14.11 -0.26
CA ASN A 140 0.13 14.06 -1.68
C ASN A 140 -0.52 12.70 -2.04
N ASN A 141 -1.80 12.51 -1.76
CA ASN A 141 -2.58 11.35 -2.23
C ASN A 141 -3.80 11.78 -3.07
N GLY A 142 -3.81 12.98 -3.64
CA GLY A 142 -4.96 13.52 -4.38
C GLY A 142 -4.58 14.28 -5.65
N GLN A 143 -4.59 13.56 -6.77
CA GLN A 143 -5.12 14.03 -8.05
C GLN A 143 -6.03 12.93 -8.60
#